data_AF-A0AAU6GMU2-F1
#
_entry.id   AF-A0AAU6GMU2-F1
#
_cell.length_a   1.000
_cell.length_b   1.000
_cell.length_c   1.000
_cell.angle_alpha   90.00
_cell.angle_beta   90.00
_cell.angle_gamma   90.00
#
_symmetry.space_group_name_H-M   'P 1'
#
loop_
_entity.id
_entity.type
_entity.pdbx_description
1 polymer ?
#
loop_
_entity_poly.entity_id
_entity_poly.type
_entity_poly.pdbx_seq_one_letter_code
_entity_poly.pdbx_strand_id
1 'polypeptide(L)'
;MRRRSVLLVLLTVLVVVTATTSVLLSRHNAGGHIGGVLAADVGTAEHTVTLKNSTDARIWIGSEVNADGSAALTGLPALDPGQSATITVPEREGAGHWRGTFFARQGCSGDDGSSFHCAVGDCGPYADHCSTGQQPSSLAEFNFDPNDALAPWYDVSYVDAVSTALTIAPNDVTPPETGECAVAGCAVDLLSSCPPEDLVKDQTTGKPLVCVNPDRDAKTSYSDAINQKCPTAYAWSKQDTEPGNRTMYQCTKCNGMTITFTGAGGSTSIGPAPTTQPALTTAPAAARKGVSLNPVDGASEALADSGVSWYFNWASSNGSVTKPAGVEYVPMMWGPGSVTDEELGNARREGTELLGFNEPDSGTQANMSPQQALDLWPRLESTGLRLGAPAVSYGADTPGGWLDQFMQGAAQRGLRVEFIPLHWYGGDFGPDAPNQLRGYIQRVHDRYHLPIWLTEYGLTDFAQNPPRYPSQQEESDFITSSTRMLDDLHYVERYAWFTLSTQTAPTGLYDGVTANVAGRAYRAAS
;
A
#
# COMPACT_ATOMS: atom_id res chain seq x y z
N MET A 1 -43.17 -63.02 26.43
CA MET A 1 -44.62 -62.79 26.68
C MET A 1 -44.79 -61.50 27.48
N ARG A 2 -45.60 -60.55 26.96
CA ARG A 2 -46.44 -59.48 27.59
C ARG A 2 -45.87 -58.68 28.80
N ARG A 3 -45.67 -57.35 28.68
CA ARG A 3 -46.61 -56.20 28.95
C ARG A 3 -47.02 -56.10 30.44
N ARG A 4 -46.91 -55.00 31.22
CA ARG A 4 -47.20 -53.54 31.08
C ARG A 4 -46.59 -52.78 32.31
N SER A 5 -46.00 -51.58 32.17
CA SER A 5 -46.50 -50.22 32.59
C SER A 5 -46.59 -50.01 34.13
N VAL A 6 -46.19 -48.92 34.81
CA VAL A 6 -46.17 -47.44 34.62
C VAL A 6 -45.25 -46.80 35.70
N LEU A 7 -44.78 -45.56 35.45
CA LEU A 7 -44.57 -44.41 36.37
C LEU A 7 -43.13 -43.87 36.41
N LEU A 8 -42.92 -42.74 35.73
CA LEU A 8 -41.70 -41.92 35.73
C LEU A 8 -42.04 -40.58 36.42
N VAL A 9 -41.25 -40.18 37.42
CA VAL A 9 -41.35 -38.88 38.09
C VAL A 9 -40.22 -37.99 37.58
N LEU A 10 -40.58 -36.83 37.01
CA LEU A 10 -39.67 -35.78 36.54
C LEU A 10 -39.44 -34.74 37.65
N LEU A 11 -38.19 -34.26 37.74
CA LEU A 11 -37.75 -33.13 38.57
C LEU A 11 -37.93 -31.79 37.82
N THR A 12 -38.41 -30.80 38.55
CA THR A 12 -38.59 -29.36 38.24
C THR A 12 -37.29 -28.55 38.22
N VAL A 13 -37.18 -27.50 37.38
CA VAL A 13 -36.86 -26.11 37.78
C VAL A 13 -37.46 -25.12 36.76
N LEU A 14 -37.94 -23.99 37.29
CA LEU A 14 -38.89 -23.00 36.80
C LEU A 14 -38.22 -21.86 36.01
N VAL A 15 -38.89 -21.39 34.95
CA VAL A 15 -38.72 -20.07 34.30
C VAL A 15 -39.93 -19.21 34.70
N VAL A 16 -39.73 -17.96 35.10
CA VAL A 16 -40.83 -16.97 35.18
C VAL A 16 -40.37 -15.62 34.65
N VAL A 17 -41.04 -15.19 33.59
CA VAL A 17 -41.14 -13.83 33.05
C VAL A 17 -42.42 -13.22 33.62
N THR A 18 -42.41 -11.96 34.04
CA THR A 18 -43.62 -11.11 34.01
C THR A 18 -43.28 -9.62 33.89
N ALA A 19 -43.98 -8.97 32.95
CA ALA A 19 -44.15 -7.53 32.84
C ALA A 19 -45.49 -7.13 33.51
N THR A 20 -45.64 -5.89 34.00
CA THR A 20 -46.75 -4.95 33.68
C THR A 20 -46.79 -3.69 34.58
N THR A 21 -46.76 -2.53 33.90
CA THR A 21 -47.56 -1.29 34.00
C THR A 21 -47.71 -0.43 35.27
N SER A 22 -47.62 0.87 34.99
CA SER A 22 -47.67 2.12 35.76
C SER A 22 -49.02 2.52 36.37
N VAL A 23 -48.99 3.29 37.47
CA VAL A 23 -50.00 4.33 37.81
C VAL A 23 -49.31 5.53 38.51
N LEU A 24 -49.63 6.73 38.03
CA LEU A 24 -49.23 8.06 38.52
C LEU A 24 -50.00 8.51 39.76
N LEU A 25 -49.37 9.34 40.60
CA LEU A 25 -50.01 10.47 41.28
C LEU A 25 -48.99 11.59 41.57
N SER A 26 -49.23 12.76 40.97
CA SER A 26 -48.48 14.01 41.13
C SER A 26 -48.94 14.84 42.33
N ARG A 27 -48.03 15.61 42.94
CA ARG A 27 -48.05 17.10 43.02
C ARG A 27 -46.98 17.60 44.02
N HIS A 28 -45.95 18.28 43.52
CA HIS A 28 -45.71 19.75 43.58
C HIS A 28 -44.82 20.20 44.76
N ASN A 29 -43.59 20.66 44.47
CA ASN A 29 -43.29 22.09 44.62
C ASN A 29 -41.95 22.51 43.95
N ALA A 30 -42.08 23.56 43.13
CA ALA A 30 -41.22 24.73 42.95
C ALA A 30 -39.73 24.60 42.56
N GLY A 31 -39.37 25.24 41.43
CA GLY A 31 -38.03 25.76 41.15
C GLY A 31 -37.58 25.62 39.70
N GLY A 32 -37.99 26.53 38.81
CA GLY A 32 -37.64 26.51 37.39
C GLY A 32 -36.41 27.34 37.01
N HIS A 33 -35.75 26.83 35.96
CA HIS A 33 -34.90 27.48 34.94
C HIS A 33 -33.63 28.23 35.34
N ILE A 34 -32.47 27.68 34.92
CA ILE A 34 -31.74 28.18 33.74
C ILE A 34 -30.69 27.16 33.29
N GLY A 35 -30.53 27.03 31.97
CA GLY A 35 -29.71 26.02 31.31
C GLY A 35 -28.25 26.08 31.72
N GLY A 36 -27.79 25.00 32.34
CA GLY A 36 -26.38 24.64 32.32
C GLY A 36 -26.17 23.79 31.09
N VAL A 37 -25.46 24.35 30.10
CA VAL A 37 -24.67 23.54 29.17
C VAL A 37 -23.85 22.61 30.06
N LEU A 38 -24.12 21.30 29.98
CA LEU A 38 -23.21 20.32 30.54
C LEU A 38 -21.84 20.65 29.96
N ALA A 39 -20.89 20.91 30.85
CA ALA A 39 -19.49 21.07 30.51
C ALA A 39 -19.13 19.96 29.52
N ALA A 40 -18.63 20.34 28.36
CA ALA A 40 -18.01 19.40 27.44
C ALA A 40 -16.96 18.62 28.24
N ASP A 41 -16.97 17.30 28.13
CA ASP A 41 -15.92 16.43 28.65
C ASP A 41 -14.55 16.94 28.18
N VAL A 42 -13.75 17.49 29.08
CA VAL A 42 -12.34 17.90 28.81
C VAL A 42 -11.38 16.77 29.19
N GLY A 43 -11.78 15.50 28.97
CA GLY A 43 -11.00 14.34 29.44
C GLY A 43 -11.03 13.13 28.52
N THR A 44 -11.43 13.31 27.26
CA THR A 44 -11.63 12.23 26.29
C THR A 44 -11.17 12.57 24.88
N ALA A 45 -10.65 13.80 24.66
CA ALA A 45 -10.18 14.22 23.36
C ALA A 45 -8.77 13.65 23.10
N GLU A 46 -8.58 13.09 21.91
CA GLU A 46 -7.29 12.66 21.37
C GLU A 46 -6.39 13.88 21.11
N HIS A 47 -5.08 13.73 21.29
CA HIS A 47 -4.12 14.77 20.89
C HIS A 47 -4.07 14.95 19.37
N THR A 48 -3.63 16.14 18.95
CA THR A 48 -3.45 16.47 17.53
C THR A 48 -1.99 16.78 17.19
N VAL A 49 -1.57 16.39 15.99
CA VAL A 49 -0.27 16.74 15.44
C VAL A 49 -0.48 17.54 14.16
N THR A 50 0.06 18.76 14.13
CA THR A 50 0.05 19.63 12.96
C THR A 50 1.39 19.52 12.24
N LEU A 51 1.34 19.11 10.97
CA LEU A 51 2.48 18.88 10.11
C LEU A 51 2.63 20.10 9.20
N LYS A 52 3.78 20.77 9.22
CA LYS A 52 4.01 22.01 8.46
C LYS A 52 5.24 21.89 7.55
N ASN A 53 5.04 22.10 6.26
CA ASN A 53 6.13 22.15 5.29
C ASN A 53 6.68 23.58 5.16
N SER A 54 7.89 23.83 5.66
CA SER A 54 8.67 25.06 5.45
C SER A 54 9.93 24.81 4.60
N THR A 55 9.94 23.73 3.83
CA THR A 55 10.93 23.46 2.78
C THR A 55 10.54 24.19 1.48
N ASP A 56 11.41 24.17 0.48
CA ASP A 56 11.19 24.74 -0.85
C ASP A 56 10.57 23.74 -1.86
N ALA A 57 10.30 22.51 -1.43
CA ALA A 57 9.73 21.45 -2.25
C ALA A 57 8.51 20.80 -1.57
N ARG A 58 7.71 20.05 -2.34
CA ARG A 58 6.66 19.20 -1.76
C ARG A 58 7.29 18.11 -0.91
N ILE A 59 6.69 17.85 0.25
CA ILE A 59 7.01 16.69 1.09
C ILE A 59 5.77 15.82 1.25
N TRP A 60 5.99 14.52 1.43
CA TRP A 60 4.95 13.58 1.84
C TRP A 60 5.24 13.17 3.27
N ILE A 61 4.21 13.10 4.10
CA ILE A 61 4.40 12.73 5.50
C ILE A 61 4.39 11.22 5.63
N GLY A 62 5.49 10.67 6.13
CA GLY A 62 5.57 9.29 6.60
C GLY A 62 5.36 9.21 8.11
N SER A 63 4.89 8.06 8.57
CA SER A 63 4.83 7.70 9.98
C SER A 63 5.07 6.22 10.18
N GLU A 64 5.90 5.87 11.15
CA GLU A 64 6.12 4.49 11.60
C GLU A 64 5.72 4.38 13.07
N VAL A 65 5.21 3.22 13.47
CA VAL A 65 4.79 2.96 14.85
C VAL A 65 5.69 1.91 15.49
N ASN A 66 5.84 1.99 16.80
CA ASN A 66 6.56 0.98 17.55
C ASN A 66 5.83 -0.38 17.44
N ALA A 67 6.60 -1.47 17.53
CA ALA A 67 6.07 -2.83 17.59
C ALA A 67 5.44 -3.16 18.96
N ASP A 68 4.50 -2.31 19.42
CA ASP A 68 3.85 -2.36 20.73
C ASP A 68 2.31 -2.35 20.64
N GLY A 69 1.77 -2.50 19.43
CA GLY A 69 0.34 -2.49 19.15
C GLY A 69 -0.26 -1.10 18.92
N SER A 70 0.56 -0.06 18.84
CA SER A 70 0.16 1.26 18.33
C SER A 70 -0.43 1.15 16.92
N ALA A 71 -1.52 1.89 16.66
CA ALA A 71 -2.20 1.86 15.37
C ALA A 71 -1.41 2.64 14.29
N ALA A 72 -1.10 1.99 13.18
CA ALA A 72 -0.47 2.65 12.03
C ALA A 72 -1.39 3.72 11.44
N LEU A 73 -0.80 4.86 11.06
CA LEU A 73 -1.55 5.99 10.52
C LEU A 73 -1.72 5.85 9.01
N THR A 74 -2.91 6.21 8.51
CA THR A 74 -3.24 6.28 7.08
C THR A 74 -3.87 7.63 6.73
N GLY A 75 -3.94 7.98 5.44
CA GLY A 75 -4.44 9.29 5.02
C GLY A 75 -3.52 10.45 5.38
N LEU A 76 -2.21 10.21 5.55
CA LEU A 76 -1.22 11.24 5.83
C LEU A 76 -1.08 12.19 4.63
N PRO A 77 -0.87 13.49 4.89
CA PRO A 77 -0.90 14.50 3.84
C PRO A 77 0.39 14.55 3.02
N ALA A 78 0.25 14.89 1.74
CA ALA A 78 1.30 15.55 0.98
C ALA A 78 1.16 17.06 1.14
N LEU A 79 2.26 17.76 1.42
CA LEU A 79 2.28 19.19 1.72
C LEU A 79 3.17 19.93 0.72
N ASP A 80 2.61 20.84 -0.05
CA ASP A 80 3.38 21.83 -0.83
C ASP A 80 4.07 22.85 0.11
N PRO A 81 5.11 23.57 -0.37
CA PRO A 81 5.76 24.62 0.40
C PRO A 81 4.77 25.60 1.04
N GLY A 82 4.90 25.80 2.35
CA GLY A 82 4.05 26.68 3.15
C GLY A 82 2.71 26.07 3.60
N GLN A 83 2.36 24.86 3.15
CA GLN A 83 1.15 24.17 3.60
C GLN A 83 1.33 23.50 4.97
N SER A 84 0.19 23.28 5.63
CA SER A 84 0.10 22.48 6.84
C SER A 84 -1.17 21.67 6.87
N ALA A 85 -1.15 20.53 7.56
CA ALA A 85 -2.33 19.73 7.84
C ALA A 85 -2.25 19.20 9.27
N THR A 86 -3.42 19.00 9.89
CA THR A 86 -3.52 18.50 11.26
C THR A 86 -4.15 17.12 11.24
N ILE A 87 -3.54 16.20 11.96
CA ILE A 87 -4.06 14.84 12.17
C ILE A 87 -4.38 14.64 13.65
N THR A 88 -5.31 13.74 13.91
CA THR A 88 -5.63 13.25 15.26
C THR A 88 -4.84 11.98 15.50
N VAL A 89 -4.11 11.92 16.61
CA VAL A 89 -3.35 10.73 17.01
C VAL A 89 -4.32 9.75 17.67
N PRO A 90 -4.40 8.47 17.25
CA PRO A 90 -5.33 7.48 17.79
C PRO A 90 -4.77 6.82 19.07
N GLU A 91 -4.50 7.62 20.09
CA GLU A 91 -3.90 7.23 21.36
C GLU A 91 -4.81 6.34 22.24
N ARG A 92 -6.08 6.19 21.88
CA ARG A 92 -7.01 5.25 22.55
C ARG A 92 -7.44 4.08 21.68
N GLU A 93 -6.97 3.99 20.43
CA GLU A 93 -7.21 2.83 19.57
C GLU A 93 -6.13 1.77 19.77
N GLY A 94 -6.33 0.58 19.18
CA GLY A 94 -5.35 -0.50 19.22
C GLY A 94 -4.98 -0.89 20.66
N ALA A 95 -3.71 -0.70 21.01
CA ALA A 95 -3.17 -0.99 22.34
C ALA A 95 -3.60 -0.01 23.45
N GLY A 96 -4.35 1.05 23.14
CA GLY A 96 -4.75 2.07 24.11
C GLY A 96 -3.64 3.09 24.42
N HIS A 97 -2.68 3.21 23.51
CA HIS A 97 -1.63 4.22 23.42
C HIS A 97 -1.22 4.37 21.95
N TRP A 98 -0.48 5.44 21.62
CA TRP A 98 0.22 5.55 20.34
C TRP A 98 1.67 5.97 20.55
N ARG A 99 2.61 5.19 20.04
CA ARG A 99 4.04 5.48 20.05
C ARG A 99 4.58 5.31 18.63
N GLY A 100 5.25 6.33 18.14
CA GLY A 100 5.70 6.33 16.76
C GLY A 100 6.40 7.61 16.36
N THR A 101 6.72 7.67 15.08
CA THR A 101 7.50 8.73 14.46
C THR A 101 6.71 9.41 13.34
N PHE A 102 7.09 10.64 13.02
CA PHE A 102 6.75 11.32 11.79
C PHE A 102 8.03 11.76 11.09
N PHE A 103 8.05 11.68 9.76
CA PHE A 103 9.19 12.10 8.96
C PHE A 103 8.76 12.63 7.60
N ALA A 104 9.62 13.44 6.98
CA ALA A 104 9.40 13.94 5.63
C ALA A 104 10.00 12.98 4.62
N ARG A 105 9.16 12.56 3.67
CA ARG A 105 9.56 11.87 2.47
C ARG A 105 9.74 12.91 1.36
N GLN A 106 10.90 12.88 0.70
CA GLN A 106 11.32 13.92 -0.23
C GLN A 106 11.72 13.34 -1.59
N GLY A 107 11.62 14.18 -2.61
CA GLY A 107 11.90 13.76 -3.98
C GLY A 107 10.99 12.62 -4.42
N CYS A 108 9.75 12.60 -3.90
CA CYS A 108 8.86 11.52 -4.20
C CYS A 108 8.28 11.66 -5.61
N SER A 109 8.22 10.54 -6.29
CA SER A 109 7.69 10.45 -7.65
C SER A 109 7.11 9.07 -7.87
N GLY A 110 6.43 8.90 -9.01
CA GLY A 110 5.59 7.74 -9.22
C GLY A 110 4.23 7.93 -8.52
N ASP A 111 3.34 6.98 -8.74
CA ASP A 111 1.96 7.16 -8.34
C ASP A 111 1.62 6.35 -7.09
N ASP A 112 0.66 6.90 -6.34
CA ASP A 112 0.20 6.39 -5.05
C ASP A 112 -0.23 4.93 -5.12
N GLY A 113 -0.01 4.22 -4.02
CA GLY A 113 -0.16 2.79 -3.87
C GLY A 113 0.72 1.96 -4.79
N SER A 114 1.57 2.55 -5.63
CA SER A 114 2.15 1.86 -6.78
C SER A 114 3.64 2.12 -6.95
N SER A 115 4.06 3.08 -7.77
CA SER A 115 5.49 3.39 -8.04
C SER A 115 5.96 4.55 -7.17
N PHE A 116 5.10 5.01 -6.27
CA PHE A 116 5.42 6.05 -5.33
C PHE A 116 6.64 5.64 -4.52
N HIS A 117 7.75 6.26 -4.82
CA HIS A 117 9.01 6.08 -4.11
C HIS A 117 9.54 7.46 -3.80
N CYS A 118 10.38 7.52 -2.79
CA CYS A 118 10.99 8.77 -2.37
C CYS A 118 12.50 8.62 -2.38
N ALA A 119 13.19 9.64 -2.88
CA ALA A 119 14.65 9.69 -2.82
C ALA A 119 15.15 9.69 -1.36
N VAL A 120 14.34 10.21 -0.43
CA VAL A 120 14.64 10.25 1.00
C VAL A 120 13.41 9.90 1.81
N GLY A 121 13.59 9.15 2.90
CA GLY A 121 12.50 8.71 3.77
C GLY A 121 11.50 7.84 3.04
N ASP A 122 11.94 7.01 2.10
CA ASP A 122 11.01 6.06 1.50
C ASP A 122 10.52 5.08 2.56
N CYS A 123 9.22 4.84 2.59
CA CYS A 123 8.59 3.91 3.52
C CYS A 123 7.50 3.09 2.84
N GLY A 124 7.62 2.98 1.52
CA GLY A 124 6.78 2.14 0.71
C GLY A 124 5.91 2.92 -0.26
N PRO A 125 5.14 2.18 -1.06
CA PRO A 125 4.52 2.62 -2.30
C PRO A 125 3.30 3.52 -2.12
N TYR A 126 2.92 3.86 -0.90
CA TYR A 126 1.73 4.69 -0.64
C TYR A 126 2.17 6.10 -0.32
N ALA A 127 1.54 7.08 -0.94
CA ALA A 127 1.80 8.49 -0.71
C ALA A 127 1.31 8.94 0.67
N ASP A 128 0.30 8.27 1.23
CA ASP A 128 -0.42 8.68 2.43
C ASP A 128 -0.18 7.78 3.66
N HIS A 129 0.66 6.74 3.55
CA HIS A 129 1.08 5.94 4.70
C HIS A 129 2.35 5.15 4.44
N CYS A 130 2.96 4.66 5.52
CA CYS A 130 4.08 3.74 5.44
C CYS A 130 3.60 2.30 5.52
N SER A 131 4.26 1.44 4.75
CA SER A 131 4.01 -0.01 4.73
C SER A 131 5.30 -0.82 4.76
N THR A 132 6.46 -0.15 4.66
CA THR A 132 7.78 -0.70 4.95
C THR A 132 8.41 0.08 6.10
N GLY A 133 9.47 -0.47 6.69
CA GLY A 133 10.28 0.29 7.65
C GLY A 133 10.83 1.56 7.01
N GLN A 134 10.85 2.65 7.77
CA GLN A 134 11.35 3.94 7.33
C GLN A 134 12.83 3.84 6.95
N GLN A 135 13.21 4.33 5.77
CA GLN A 135 14.61 4.51 5.42
C GLN A 135 15.23 5.67 6.20
N PRO A 136 16.58 5.74 6.32
CA PRO A 136 17.26 6.77 7.09
C PRO A 136 16.78 8.18 6.71
N SER A 137 16.21 8.89 7.69
CA SER A 137 15.68 10.25 7.54
C SER A 137 15.60 10.94 8.90
N SER A 138 15.27 12.23 8.90
CA SER A 138 14.99 12.99 10.12
C SER A 138 13.66 12.59 10.74
N LEU A 139 13.66 12.27 12.04
CA LEU A 139 12.48 11.77 12.75
C LEU A 139 12.00 12.75 13.82
N ALA A 140 10.68 12.90 13.92
CA ALA A 140 10.00 13.47 15.08
C ALA A 140 9.31 12.33 15.84
N GLU A 141 9.78 12.01 17.03
CA GLU A 141 9.37 10.84 17.80
C GLU A 141 8.41 11.24 18.93
N PHE A 142 7.41 10.40 19.21
CA PHE A 142 6.41 10.66 20.24
C PHE A 142 5.98 9.41 20.99
N ASN A 143 5.61 9.63 22.25
CA ASN A 143 4.76 8.74 23.03
C ASN A 143 3.51 9.48 23.48
N PHE A 144 2.37 9.04 22.98
CA PHE A 144 1.02 9.41 23.40
C PHE A 144 0.40 8.22 24.13
N ASP A 145 0.86 7.94 25.34
CA ASP A 145 0.25 6.93 26.23
C ASP A 145 -0.54 7.61 27.34
N PRO A 146 -1.89 7.53 27.34
CA PRO A 146 -2.72 8.13 28.38
C PRO A 146 -2.44 7.62 29.80
N ASN A 147 -1.78 6.46 29.94
CA ASN A 147 -1.42 5.89 31.24
C ASN A 147 -0.01 6.31 31.71
N ASP A 148 0.77 6.96 30.86
CA ASP A 148 2.06 7.53 31.21
C ASP A 148 1.85 8.96 31.75
N ALA A 149 2.15 9.16 33.03
CA ALA A 149 1.99 10.46 33.70
C ALA A 149 2.92 11.56 33.15
N LEU A 150 3.93 11.20 32.35
CA LEU A 150 4.84 12.13 31.68
C LEU A 150 4.47 12.35 30.20
N ALA A 151 3.50 11.61 29.66
CA ALA A 151 3.07 11.78 28.29
C ALA A 151 2.21 13.04 28.09
N PRO A 152 2.20 13.63 26.88
CA PRO A 152 3.06 13.25 25.75
C PRO A 152 4.52 13.64 25.99
N TRP A 153 5.43 12.71 25.68
CA TRP A 153 6.85 13.01 25.52
C TRP A 153 7.26 12.90 24.06
N TYR A 154 8.28 13.67 23.69
CA TYR A 154 8.69 13.85 22.31
C TYR A 154 10.15 14.27 22.20
N ASP A 155 10.73 13.94 21.05
CA ASP A 155 12.07 14.34 20.69
C ASP A 155 12.24 14.44 19.16
N VAL A 156 13.33 15.07 18.75
CA VAL A 156 13.79 15.07 17.36
C VAL A 156 15.04 14.21 17.30
N SER A 157 15.07 13.30 16.33
CA SER A 157 16.11 12.31 16.20
C SER A 157 16.71 12.32 14.80
N TYR A 158 18.02 12.49 14.79
CA TYR A 158 18.92 12.37 13.64
C TYR A 158 19.90 11.21 13.83
N VAL A 159 19.55 10.25 14.69
CA VAL A 159 20.41 9.14 15.11
C VAL A 159 20.87 8.32 13.91
N ASP A 160 19.96 8.04 12.97
CA ASP A 160 20.27 7.25 11.78
C ASP A 160 20.62 8.13 10.57
N ALA A 161 19.98 9.30 10.42
CA ALA A 161 20.29 10.28 9.38
C ALA A 161 19.64 11.66 9.62
N VAL A 162 20.10 12.67 8.86
CA VAL A 162 19.40 13.94 8.68
C VAL A 162 19.08 14.18 7.21
N SER A 163 17.81 14.45 6.91
CA SER A 163 17.30 14.82 5.58
C SER A 163 16.73 16.23 5.55
N THR A 164 16.13 16.67 6.66
CA THR A 164 15.58 18.02 6.81
C THR A 164 15.61 18.40 8.28
N ALA A 165 15.84 19.67 8.59
CA ALA A 165 15.81 20.10 9.98
C ALA A 165 14.37 20.13 10.50
N LEU A 166 14.15 19.60 11.71
CA LEU A 166 12.84 19.50 12.34
C LEU A 166 12.77 20.33 13.61
N THR A 167 11.60 20.90 13.88
CA THR A 167 11.20 21.33 15.21
C THR A 167 9.86 20.73 15.62
N ILE A 168 9.70 20.46 16.91
CA ILE A 168 8.42 20.07 17.53
C ILE A 168 8.08 21.13 18.57
N ALA A 169 6.95 21.80 18.40
CA ALA A 169 6.48 22.86 19.29
C ALA A 169 5.08 22.54 19.82
N PRO A 170 4.87 22.41 21.14
CA PRO A 170 3.53 22.29 21.70
C PRO A 170 2.65 23.50 21.41
N ASN A 171 1.39 23.27 21.05
CA ASN A 171 0.45 24.32 20.67
C ASN A 171 -0.22 24.94 21.90
N ASP A 172 -0.46 26.25 21.87
CA ASP A 172 -1.29 27.00 22.84
C ASP A 172 -0.87 26.88 24.32
N VAL A 173 0.34 26.37 24.58
CA VAL A 173 1.00 26.34 25.88
C VAL A 173 2.21 27.25 25.84
N THR A 174 2.28 28.20 26.78
CA THR A 174 3.53 28.92 27.04
C THR A 174 4.40 28.03 27.92
N PRO A 175 5.63 27.67 27.52
CA PRO A 175 6.50 26.81 28.32
C PRO A 175 6.69 27.40 29.73
N PRO A 176 6.35 26.69 30.82
CA PRO A 176 6.68 27.14 32.16
C PRO A 176 8.21 27.25 32.35
N GLU A 177 8.67 28.05 33.31
CA GLU A 177 10.10 28.20 33.64
C GLU A 177 10.79 26.87 33.99
N THR A 178 10.02 25.83 34.32
CA THR A 178 10.49 24.45 34.56
C THR A 178 11.00 23.75 33.29
N GLY A 179 10.76 24.32 32.11
CA GLY A 179 11.22 23.81 30.83
C GLY A 179 10.28 22.80 30.18
N GLU A 180 9.19 22.39 30.84
CA GLU A 180 8.12 21.57 30.23
C GLU A 180 7.57 22.26 28.96
N CYS A 181 7.10 21.48 27.98
CA CYS A 181 6.56 21.99 26.72
C CYS A 181 7.53 22.84 25.87
N ALA A 182 8.84 22.71 26.06
CA ALA A 182 9.82 23.44 25.26
C ALA A 182 9.92 22.90 23.82
N VAL A 183 10.39 23.73 22.89
CA VAL A 183 10.59 23.34 21.50
C VAL A 183 11.75 22.35 21.40
N ALA A 184 11.51 21.18 20.80
CA ALA A 184 12.54 20.20 20.46
C ALA A 184 13.12 20.47 19.06
N GLY A 185 14.36 20.05 18.83
CA GLY A 185 15.02 20.20 17.53
C GLY A 185 15.48 21.63 17.21
N CYS A 186 15.72 21.89 15.92
CA CYS A 186 16.30 23.13 15.42
C CYS A 186 15.85 23.39 13.97
N ALA A 187 15.77 24.67 13.61
CA ALA A 187 15.40 25.12 12.27
C ALA A 187 16.62 25.72 11.53
N VAL A 188 17.71 24.96 11.44
CA VAL A 188 18.98 25.36 10.80
C VAL A 188 19.38 24.35 9.74
N ASP A 189 20.09 24.78 8.69
CA ASP A 189 20.56 23.85 7.65
C ASP A 189 21.65 22.91 8.18
N LEU A 190 21.26 21.68 8.47
CA LEU A 190 22.12 20.61 8.98
C LEU A 190 22.87 19.86 7.89
N LEU A 191 22.31 19.77 6.67
CA LEU A 191 22.96 19.09 5.54
C LEU A 191 24.27 19.79 5.14
N SER A 192 24.35 21.11 5.30
CA SER A 192 25.60 21.87 5.08
C SER A 192 26.75 21.50 6.02
N SER A 193 26.44 20.88 7.17
CA SER A 193 27.42 20.46 8.18
C SER A 193 27.79 18.99 8.05
N CYS A 194 27.16 18.25 7.12
CA CYS A 194 27.41 16.84 6.90
C CYS A 194 28.87 16.58 6.46
N PRO A 195 29.58 15.61 7.08
CA PRO A 195 30.85 15.14 6.55
C PRO A 195 30.71 14.67 5.09
N PRO A 196 31.65 14.99 4.20
CA PRO A 196 31.53 14.64 2.78
C PRO A 196 31.35 13.15 2.51
N GLU A 197 31.93 12.29 3.35
CA GLU A 197 31.85 10.83 3.27
C GLU A 197 30.47 10.26 3.64
N ASP A 198 29.71 10.98 4.46
CA ASP A 198 28.40 10.57 4.98
C ASP A 198 27.24 11.20 4.19
N LEU A 199 27.58 12.11 3.27
CA LEU A 199 26.61 12.86 2.48
C LEU A 199 26.19 12.12 1.21
N VAL A 200 24.92 11.71 1.15
CA VAL A 200 24.29 11.24 -0.07
C VAL A 200 23.76 12.43 -0.86
N LYS A 201 24.07 12.43 -2.15
CA LYS A 201 23.64 13.46 -3.10
C LYS A 201 22.77 12.87 -4.19
N ASP A 202 21.87 13.69 -4.69
CA ASP A 202 21.11 13.38 -5.90
C ASP A 202 22.06 13.25 -7.08
N GLN A 203 22.01 12.11 -7.78
CA GLN A 203 22.96 11.80 -8.86
C GLN A 203 22.79 12.72 -10.08
N THR A 204 21.61 13.31 -10.25
CA THR A 204 21.28 14.14 -11.41
C THR A 204 21.65 15.61 -11.19
N THR A 205 21.32 16.14 -10.01
CA THR A 205 21.44 17.56 -9.66
C THR A 205 22.66 17.86 -8.79
N GLY A 206 23.27 16.84 -8.19
CA GLY A 206 24.37 16.97 -7.23
C GLY A 206 23.96 17.61 -5.89
N LYS A 207 22.66 17.84 -5.66
CA LYS A 207 22.15 18.44 -4.43
C LYS A 207 22.27 17.45 -3.26
N PRO A 208 22.63 17.93 -2.05
CA PRO A 208 22.50 17.15 -0.81
C PRO A 208 21.08 16.58 -0.65
N LEU A 209 20.95 15.28 -0.38
CA LEU A 209 19.66 14.62 -0.12
C LEU A 209 19.53 14.22 1.35
N VAL A 210 20.49 13.43 1.83
CA VAL A 210 20.47 12.88 3.18
C VAL A 210 21.91 12.70 3.65
N CYS A 211 22.15 13.01 4.92
CA CYS A 211 23.41 12.73 5.59
C CYS A 211 23.18 11.53 6.51
N VAL A 212 23.82 10.39 6.21
CA VAL A 212 23.56 9.11 6.88
C VAL A 212 24.61 8.88 7.96
N ASN A 213 24.19 8.57 9.19
CA ASN A 213 25.13 8.28 10.26
C ASN A 213 25.78 6.91 10.03
N PRO A 214 27.12 6.81 9.96
CA PRO A 214 27.80 5.53 9.76
C PRO A 214 27.73 4.59 10.98
N ASP A 215 27.51 5.14 12.19
CA ASP A 215 27.31 4.35 13.41
C ASP A 215 26.39 5.09 14.38
N ARG A 216 25.15 4.58 14.51
CA ARG A 216 24.15 5.16 15.40
C ARG A 216 24.47 5.04 16.89
N ASP A 217 25.30 4.07 17.28
CA ASP A 217 25.57 3.68 18.67
C ASP A 217 26.92 4.18 19.20
N ALA A 218 27.66 4.91 18.37
CA ALA A 218 28.92 5.56 18.71
C ALA A 218 28.95 7.03 18.27
N LYS A 219 29.84 7.82 18.88
CA LYS A 219 30.14 9.16 18.38
C LYS A 219 30.96 9.09 17.11
N THR A 220 30.56 9.87 16.11
CA THR A 220 31.15 9.95 14.79
C THR A 220 31.37 11.42 14.40
N SER A 221 32.13 11.66 13.33
CA SER A 221 32.24 12.99 12.71
C SER A 221 30.86 13.55 12.34
N TYR A 222 29.96 12.69 11.88
CA TYR A 222 28.55 12.99 11.66
C TYR A 222 27.88 13.50 12.94
N SER A 223 27.87 12.70 14.00
CA SER A 223 27.11 13.05 15.22
C SER A 223 27.65 14.32 15.87
N ASP A 224 28.97 14.52 15.85
CA ASP A 224 29.61 15.73 16.36
C ASP A 224 29.19 16.97 15.57
N ALA A 225 29.13 16.88 14.23
CA ALA A 225 28.74 17.99 13.37
C ALA A 225 27.25 18.38 13.55
N ILE A 226 26.36 17.39 13.64
CA ILE A 226 24.92 17.62 13.87
C ILE A 226 24.68 18.19 15.26
N ASN A 227 25.28 17.59 16.31
CA ASN A 227 25.13 18.04 17.69
C ASN A 227 25.65 19.48 17.90
N GLN A 228 26.73 19.87 17.21
CA GLN A 228 27.23 21.25 17.28
C GLN A 228 26.22 22.29 16.79
N LYS A 229 25.37 21.93 15.84
CA LYS A 229 24.33 22.81 15.25
C LYS A 229 22.98 22.66 15.93
N CYS A 230 22.71 21.50 16.52
CA CYS A 230 21.41 21.11 17.06
C CYS A 230 21.56 20.32 18.38
N PRO A 231 22.01 20.96 19.48
CA PRO A 231 22.21 20.28 20.76
C PRO A 231 20.90 19.85 21.46
N THR A 232 19.75 20.22 20.87
CA THR A 232 18.39 19.95 21.35
C THR A 232 17.74 18.73 20.68
N ALA A 233 18.51 17.95 19.92
CA ALA A 233 18.07 16.75 19.20
C ALA A 233 19.07 15.60 19.43
N TYR A 234 18.61 14.35 19.26
CA TYR A 234 19.52 13.21 19.24
C TYR A 234 20.32 13.19 17.93
N ALA A 235 21.65 13.13 18.02
CA ALA A 235 22.53 12.88 16.87
C ALA A 235 23.12 11.45 16.87
N TRP A 236 22.99 10.74 17.99
CA TRP A 236 23.37 9.34 18.20
C TRP A 236 22.62 8.78 19.43
N SER A 237 22.61 7.46 19.61
CA SER A 237 21.65 6.78 20.51
C SER A 237 21.82 7.03 22.02
N LYS A 238 22.92 7.68 22.46
CA LYS A 238 23.12 8.04 23.88
C LYS A 238 23.46 9.52 24.08
N GLN A 239 23.04 10.39 23.16
CA GLN A 239 23.24 11.84 23.24
C GLN A 239 22.70 12.46 24.54
N ASP A 240 21.64 11.88 25.11
CA ASP A 240 21.01 12.24 26.37
C ASP A 240 21.89 11.97 27.61
N THR A 241 22.82 11.02 27.51
CA THR A 241 23.76 10.72 28.59
C THR A 241 24.87 11.76 28.75
N GLU A 242 25.00 12.67 27.79
CA GLU A 242 26.01 13.70 27.81
C GLU A 242 25.60 14.89 28.70
N PRO A 243 26.48 15.35 29.60
CA PRO A 243 26.16 16.44 30.50
C PRO A 243 25.75 17.73 29.77
N GLY A 244 24.57 18.25 30.13
CA GLY A 244 24.07 19.53 29.62
C GLY A 244 23.19 19.43 28.37
N ASN A 245 23.04 18.24 27.78
CA ASN A 245 22.14 18.05 26.66
C ASN A 245 20.70 17.90 27.10
N ARG A 246 19.81 18.36 26.23
CA ARG A 246 18.37 18.21 26.39
C ARG A 246 17.77 17.75 25.08
N THR A 247 17.68 16.44 24.93
CA THR A 247 17.18 15.79 23.72
C THR A 247 15.75 15.31 23.88
N MET A 248 15.32 15.06 25.11
CA MET A 248 13.98 14.56 25.44
C MET A 248 13.10 15.63 26.10
N TYR A 249 11.85 15.72 25.68
CA TYR A 249 10.88 16.72 26.13
C TYR A 249 9.56 16.06 26.54
N GLN A 250 8.80 16.75 27.39
CA GLN A 250 7.48 16.31 27.84
C GLN A 250 6.54 17.52 27.89
N CYS A 251 5.25 17.30 27.66
CA CYS A 251 4.24 18.34 27.76
C CYS A 251 2.87 17.80 28.16
N THR A 252 2.65 17.59 29.46
CA THR A 252 1.41 16.96 29.99
C THR A 252 0.15 17.81 29.82
N LYS A 253 0.29 19.07 29.40
CA LYS A 253 -0.80 20.05 29.32
C LYS A 253 -1.15 20.48 27.91
N CYS A 254 -0.38 20.06 26.90
CA CYS A 254 -0.78 20.35 25.53
C CYS A 254 -1.88 19.40 25.10
N ASN A 255 -2.67 19.87 24.16
CA ASN A 255 -3.72 19.16 23.45
C ASN A 255 -3.36 19.01 21.95
N GLY A 256 -2.23 19.58 21.54
CA GLY A 256 -1.63 19.31 20.26
C GLY A 256 -0.21 19.86 20.13
N MET A 257 0.47 19.44 19.08
CA MET A 257 1.84 19.85 18.77
C MET A 257 1.99 20.17 17.29
N THR A 258 2.96 21.00 16.93
CA THR A 258 3.31 21.33 15.55
C THR A 258 4.71 20.84 15.22
N ILE A 259 4.81 19.99 14.20
CA ILE A 259 6.06 19.55 13.57
C ILE A 259 6.32 20.46 12.38
N THR A 260 7.48 21.11 12.33
CA THR A 260 7.90 21.93 11.19
C THR A 260 9.11 21.33 10.48
N PHE A 261 8.93 20.98 9.21
CA PHE A 261 9.98 20.52 8.31
C PHE A 261 10.65 21.73 7.64
N THR A 262 11.94 21.95 7.90
CA THR A 262 12.70 23.12 7.43
C THR A 262 13.77 22.70 6.43
N GLY A 263 13.70 23.25 5.22
CA GLY A 263 14.65 22.96 4.14
C GLY A 263 15.97 23.69 4.28
N ALA A 264 16.97 23.27 3.49
CA ALA A 264 18.32 23.87 3.46
C ALA A 264 18.36 25.31 2.91
N GLY A 265 17.23 25.84 2.40
CA GLY A 265 17.08 27.23 1.96
C GLY A 265 16.27 28.03 2.97
N GLY A 266 16.94 28.79 3.84
CA GLY A 266 16.26 29.71 4.74
C GLY A 266 15.43 30.77 4.00
N SER A 267 14.16 30.91 4.39
CA SER A 267 13.32 32.12 4.33
C SER A 267 13.23 32.88 2.99
N THR A 268 12.12 32.72 2.26
CA THR A 268 11.14 33.79 1.94
C THR A 268 10.09 33.32 0.93
N SER A 269 8.84 33.71 1.15
CA SER A 269 7.68 33.51 0.28
C SER A 269 7.86 34.15 -1.11
N ILE A 270 7.51 33.47 -2.21
CA ILE A 270 6.87 34.05 -3.42
C ILE A 270 5.97 32.97 -4.07
N GLY A 271 4.73 33.35 -4.41
CA GLY A 271 3.65 32.47 -4.90
C GLY A 271 3.82 31.85 -6.30
N PRO A 272 2.78 31.14 -6.80
CA PRO A 272 2.93 30.18 -7.88
C PRO A 272 2.93 30.82 -9.27
N ALA A 273 3.72 30.27 -10.18
CA ALA A 273 3.59 30.46 -11.63
C ALA A 273 3.45 29.08 -12.32
N PRO A 274 2.60 28.95 -13.35
CA PRO A 274 2.17 27.66 -13.87
C PRO A 274 3.09 27.17 -14.99
N THR A 275 3.36 25.86 -15.03
CA THR A 275 3.90 25.19 -16.22
C THR A 275 3.12 23.92 -16.53
N THR A 276 2.42 24.00 -17.65
CA THR A 276 1.83 22.90 -18.42
C THR A 276 2.87 21.86 -18.82
N GLN A 277 2.61 20.58 -18.53
CA GLN A 277 3.21 19.42 -19.19
C GLN A 277 2.09 18.56 -19.82
N PRO A 278 2.34 17.87 -20.96
CA PRO A 278 1.29 17.18 -21.71
C PRO A 278 0.84 15.91 -20.99
N ALA A 279 -0.48 15.70 -20.91
CA ALA A 279 -1.08 14.51 -20.33
C ALA A 279 -0.79 13.27 -21.18
N LEU A 280 -0.16 12.25 -20.57
CA LEU A 280 -0.32 10.87 -21.00
C LEU A 280 -1.75 10.45 -20.65
N THR A 281 -2.50 10.02 -21.66
CA THR A 281 -3.89 9.58 -21.52
C THR A 281 -3.96 8.29 -20.72
N THR A 282 -4.36 8.38 -19.46
CA THR A 282 -4.82 7.26 -18.65
C THR A 282 -6.10 6.69 -19.28
N ALA A 283 -6.10 5.39 -19.59
CA ALA A 283 -7.32 4.69 -19.96
C ALA A 283 -8.33 4.78 -18.79
N PRO A 284 -9.64 4.90 -19.06
CA PRO A 284 -10.64 4.93 -17.99
C PRO A 284 -10.59 3.66 -17.14
N ALA A 285 -10.80 3.76 -15.83
CA ALA A 285 -10.74 2.64 -14.87
C ALA A 285 -11.55 1.40 -15.32
N ALA A 286 -12.72 1.58 -15.95
CA ALA A 286 -13.55 0.49 -16.46
C ALA A 286 -12.89 -0.38 -17.57
N ALA A 287 -11.79 0.08 -18.19
CA ALA A 287 -11.09 -0.65 -19.25
C ALA A 287 -10.02 -1.63 -18.74
N ARG A 288 -9.78 -1.70 -17.42
CA ARG A 288 -8.70 -2.53 -16.83
C ARG A 288 -9.14 -3.94 -16.44
N LYS A 289 -10.38 -4.07 -15.98
CA LYS A 289 -10.94 -5.31 -15.45
C LYS A 289 -11.23 -6.33 -16.55
N GLY A 290 -10.53 -7.46 -16.53
CA GLY A 290 -10.67 -8.58 -17.43
C GLY A 290 -10.94 -9.90 -16.72
N VAL A 291 -10.92 -11.00 -17.46
CA VAL A 291 -11.03 -12.34 -16.86
C VAL A 291 -10.36 -13.38 -17.75
N SER A 292 -9.81 -14.43 -17.14
CA SER A 292 -9.41 -15.64 -17.87
C SER A 292 -10.62 -16.57 -18.05
N LEU A 293 -10.72 -17.28 -19.17
CA LEU A 293 -11.77 -18.30 -19.34
C LEU A 293 -11.38 -19.41 -20.30
N ASN A 294 -11.91 -20.61 -20.05
CA ASN A 294 -12.06 -21.63 -21.07
C ASN A 294 -13.43 -21.51 -21.76
N PRO A 295 -13.53 -21.82 -23.06
CA PRO A 295 -14.83 -21.91 -23.73
C PRO A 295 -15.72 -22.97 -23.07
N VAL A 296 -16.81 -22.52 -22.46
CA VAL A 296 -17.85 -23.36 -21.85
C VAL A 296 -19.23 -22.84 -22.24
N ASP A 297 -20.25 -23.68 -22.12
CA ASP A 297 -21.64 -23.27 -22.34
C ASP A 297 -22.01 -22.11 -21.40
N GLY A 298 -22.54 -21.03 -21.97
CA GLY A 298 -22.89 -19.82 -21.23
C GLY A 298 -21.75 -18.81 -21.03
N ALA A 299 -20.52 -19.07 -21.52
CA ALA A 299 -19.38 -18.16 -21.32
C ALA A 299 -19.61 -16.78 -21.95
N SER A 300 -20.33 -16.71 -23.07
CA SER A 300 -20.59 -15.43 -23.76
C SER A 300 -21.55 -14.56 -22.93
N GLU A 301 -22.58 -15.17 -22.36
CA GLU A 301 -23.54 -14.53 -21.46
C GLU A 301 -22.90 -14.13 -20.13
N ALA A 302 -22.07 -15.00 -19.54
CA ALA A 302 -21.35 -14.71 -18.31
C ALA A 302 -20.35 -13.55 -18.48
N LEU A 303 -19.62 -13.49 -19.60
CA LEU A 303 -18.75 -12.36 -19.95
C LEU A 303 -19.53 -11.05 -20.06
N ALA A 304 -20.71 -11.09 -20.71
CA ALA A 304 -21.54 -9.90 -20.86
C ALA A 304 -22.08 -9.41 -19.51
N ASP A 305 -22.38 -10.32 -18.58
CA ASP A 305 -22.87 -9.98 -17.24
C ASP A 305 -21.75 -9.50 -16.30
N SER A 306 -20.51 -10.00 -16.44
CA SER A 306 -19.43 -9.76 -15.48
C SER A 306 -18.89 -8.33 -15.44
N GLY A 307 -19.25 -7.49 -16.43
CA GLY A 307 -18.79 -6.12 -16.53
C GLY A 307 -17.28 -5.99 -16.78
N VAL A 308 -16.69 -7.01 -17.41
CA VAL A 308 -15.28 -6.99 -17.83
C VAL A 308 -15.16 -6.30 -19.20
N SER A 309 -14.02 -5.69 -19.47
CA SER A 309 -13.73 -5.02 -20.74
C SER A 309 -12.81 -5.84 -21.64
N TRP A 310 -12.17 -6.89 -21.13
CA TRP A 310 -11.35 -7.79 -21.92
C TRP A 310 -11.28 -9.20 -21.33
N TYR A 311 -10.83 -10.17 -22.11
CA TYR A 311 -10.55 -11.53 -21.65
C TYR A 311 -9.51 -12.21 -22.54
N PHE A 312 -9.01 -13.34 -22.06
CA PHE A 312 -8.17 -14.26 -22.82
C PHE A 312 -8.51 -15.71 -22.45
N ASN A 313 -8.08 -16.65 -23.29
CA ASN A 313 -8.37 -18.09 -23.16
C ASN A 313 -7.15 -18.97 -23.43
N TRP A 314 -5.95 -18.44 -23.19
CA TRP A 314 -4.66 -19.13 -23.42
C TRP A 314 -4.40 -19.57 -24.87
N ALA A 315 -5.11 -19.01 -25.86
CA ALA A 315 -4.97 -19.36 -27.26
C ALA A 315 -4.73 -18.14 -28.16
N SER A 316 -4.42 -18.36 -29.44
CA SER A 316 -4.29 -17.29 -30.43
C SER A 316 -5.62 -16.76 -30.98
N SER A 317 -6.73 -17.46 -30.68
CA SER A 317 -8.06 -17.13 -31.15
C SER A 317 -9.13 -17.39 -30.09
N ASN A 318 -10.20 -16.62 -30.20
CA ASN A 318 -11.32 -16.65 -29.28
C ASN A 318 -12.15 -17.97 -29.34
N GLY A 319 -11.88 -18.82 -30.34
CA GLY A 319 -12.54 -20.11 -30.48
C GLY A 319 -14.06 -19.98 -30.69
N SER A 320 -14.83 -20.76 -29.92
CA SER A 320 -16.29 -20.79 -30.02
C SER A 320 -17.02 -19.72 -29.21
N VAL A 321 -16.31 -18.90 -28.43
CA VAL A 321 -16.93 -17.87 -27.59
C VAL A 321 -17.39 -16.71 -28.47
N THR A 322 -18.66 -16.33 -28.39
CA THR A 322 -19.14 -15.16 -29.12
C THR A 322 -18.80 -13.92 -28.30
N LYS A 323 -17.89 -13.09 -28.82
CA LYS A 323 -17.39 -11.90 -28.14
C LYS A 323 -18.52 -10.89 -27.86
N PRO A 324 -18.81 -10.55 -26.59
CA PRO A 324 -19.79 -9.51 -26.29
C PRO A 324 -19.34 -8.14 -26.81
N ALA A 325 -20.30 -7.25 -27.10
CA ALA A 325 -20.00 -5.90 -27.54
C ALA A 325 -19.23 -5.13 -26.45
N GLY A 326 -18.15 -4.45 -26.83
CA GLY A 326 -17.32 -3.68 -25.91
C GLY A 326 -16.32 -4.51 -25.09
N VAL A 327 -16.28 -5.82 -25.27
CA VAL A 327 -15.29 -6.70 -24.62
C VAL A 327 -14.22 -7.10 -25.63
N GLU A 328 -12.96 -6.80 -25.33
CA GLU A 328 -11.80 -7.16 -26.16
C GLU A 328 -11.36 -8.60 -25.90
N TYR A 329 -10.94 -9.31 -26.96
CA TYR A 329 -10.24 -10.57 -26.82
C TYR A 329 -8.74 -10.33 -27.00
N VAL A 330 -7.93 -10.84 -26.06
CA VAL A 330 -6.46 -10.75 -26.14
C VAL A 330 -5.87 -12.13 -26.46
N PRO A 331 -5.24 -12.32 -27.64
CA PRO A 331 -4.57 -13.56 -27.99
C PRO A 331 -3.31 -13.81 -27.15
N MET A 332 -2.94 -15.07 -27.03
CA MET A 332 -1.73 -15.55 -26.36
C MET A 332 -1.01 -16.58 -27.24
N MET A 333 0.32 -16.48 -27.33
CA MET A 333 1.16 -17.59 -27.79
C MET A 333 1.56 -18.44 -26.59
N TRP A 334 0.76 -19.45 -26.24
CA TRP A 334 0.90 -20.17 -24.97
C TRP A 334 2.29 -20.78 -24.74
N GLY A 335 2.89 -21.37 -25.76
CA GLY A 335 4.17 -22.06 -25.66
C GLY A 335 4.85 -22.28 -27.01
N PRO A 336 5.94 -23.05 -27.09
CA PRO A 336 6.74 -23.14 -28.31
C PRO A 336 5.97 -23.73 -29.48
N GLY A 337 5.03 -24.66 -29.22
CA GLY A 337 4.17 -25.26 -30.24
C GLY A 337 3.14 -24.30 -30.87
N SER A 338 2.84 -23.18 -30.22
CA SER A 338 1.92 -22.17 -30.75
C SER A 338 2.58 -21.18 -31.72
N VAL A 339 3.92 -21.20 -31.86
CA VAL A 339 4.66 -20.24 -32.72
C VAL A 339 4.66 -20.71 -34.18
N THR A 340 3.47 -20.75 -34.78
CA THR A 340 3.25 -21.10 -36.19
C THR A 340 2.72 -19.90 -36.98
N ASP A 341 2.85 -19.90 -38.30
CA ASP A 341 2.35 -18.79 -39.14
C ASP A 341 0.81 -18.67 -39.07
N GLU A 342 0.12 -19.79 -38.86
CA GLU A 342 -1.34 -19.83 -38.70
C GLU A 342 -1.77 -19.12 -37.41
N GLU A 343 -1.18 -19.50 -36.27
CA GLU A 343 -1.51 -18.95 -34.96
C GLU A 343 -1.10 -17.47 -34.84
N LEU A 344 0.07 -17.09 -35.36
CA LEU A 344 0.47 -15.68 -35.45
C LEU A 344 -0.47 -14.88 -36.37
N GLY A 345 -0.98 -15.51 -37.42
CA GLY A 345 -2.01 -14.94 -38.30
C GLY A 345 -3.37 -14.79 -37.61
N ASN A 346 -3.76 -15.74 -36.78
CA ASN A 346 -4.97 -15.68 -35.94
C ASN A 346 -4.87 -14.50 -34.96
N ALA A 347 -3.77 -14.42 -34.21
CA ALA A 347 -3.55 -13.35 -33.23
C ALA A 347 -3.70 -11.95 -33.85
N ARG A 348 -3.10 -11.71 -35.03
CA ARG A 348 -3.22 -10.43 -35.75
C ARG A 348 -4.67 -10.07 -36.14
N ARG A 349 -5.53 -11.06 -36.37
CA ARG A 349 -6.94 -10.84 -36.75
C ARG A 349 -7.83 -10.58 -35.54
N GLU A 350 -7.48 -11.16 -34.39
CA GLU A 350 -8.35 -11.27 -33.24
C GLU A 350 -8.18 -10.12 -32.24
N GLY A 351 -6.96 -9.58 -32.08
CA GLY A 351 -6.66 -8.57 -31.07
C GLY A 351 -5.67 -7.50 -31.53
N THR A 352 -5.50 -6.50 -30.67
CA THR A 352 -4.50 -5.41 -30.84
C THR A 352 -3.25 -5.59 -29.97
N GLU A 353 -3.34 -6.50 -29.00
CA GLU A 353 -2.35 -6.83 -27.99
C GLU A 353 -2.01 -8.33 -28.09
N LEU A 354 -0.84 -8.76 -27.65
CA LEU A 354 -0.42 -10.16 -27.65
C LEU A 354 0.26 -10.53 -26.34
N LEU A 355 -0.26 -11.55 -25.66
CA LEU A 355 0.40 -12.17 -24.51
C LEU A 355 1.47 -13.17 -24.97
N GLY A 356 2.63 -13.11 -24.31
CA GLY A 356 3.73 -14.07 -24.50
C GLY A 356 3.42 -15.45 -23.92
N PHE A 357 4.49 -16.24 -23.72
CA PHE A 357 4.37 -17.63 -23.25
C PHE A 357 3.85 -17.74 -21.82
N ASN A 358 3.08 -18.79 -21.54
CA ASN A 358 2.43 -19.04 -20.25
C ASN A 358 3.29 -19.94 -19.35
N GLU A 359 3.70 -19.41 -18.20
CA GLU A 359 4.48 -20.10 -17.16
C GLU A 359 5.65 -20.93 -17.73
N PRO A 360 6.53 -20.33 -18.54
CA PRO A 360 7.63 -21.06 -19.17
C PRO A 360 8.63 -21.64 -18.17
N ASP A 361 8.69 -21.10 -16.95
CA ASP A 361 9.46 -21.56 -15.80
C ASP A 361 8.91 -22.82 -15.14
N SER A 362 7.71 -23.29 -15.53
CA SER A 362 7.07 -24.48 -14.99
C SER A 362 7.14 -25.67 -15.94
N GLY A 363 7.55 -26.83 -15.41
CA GLY A 363 7.67 -28.08 -16.15
C GLY A 363 6.34 -28.69 -16.61
N THR A 364 5.21 -28.22 -16.05
CA THR A 364 3.86 -28.67 -16.40
C THR A 364 3.10 -27.71 -17.32
N GLN A 365 3.74 -26.61 -17.72
CA GLN A 365 3.17 -25.54 -18.52
C GLN A 365 3.94 -25.41 -19.84
N ALA A 366 4.26 -24.19 -20.32
CA ALA A 366 5.00 -24.02 -21.57
C ALA A 366 6.40 -24.66 -21.53
N ASN A 367 7.01 -24.77 -20.33
CA ASN A 367 8.27 -25.47 -20.08
C ASN A 367 9.38 -25.09 -21.07
N MET A 368 9.85 -23.84 -20.98
CA MET A 368 10.82 -23.26 -21.89
C MET A 368 11.99 -22.67 -21.11
N SER A 369 13.20 -22.73 -21.68
CA SER A 369 14.30 -21.91 -21.16
C SER A 369 14.17 -20.44 -21.60
N PRO A 370 14.76 -19.47 -20.87
CA PRO A 370 14.79 -18.07 -21.32
C PRO A 370 15.41 -17.93 -22.72
N GLN A 371 16.47 -18.69 -23.00
CA GLN A 371 17.13 -18.71 -24.31
C GLN A 371 16.18 -19.16 -25.42
N GLN A 372 15.40 -20.22 -25.21
CA GLN A 372 14.43 -20.70 -26.20
C GLN A 372 13.32 -19.67 -26.46
N ALA A 373 12.84 -19.01 -25.41
CA ALA A 373 11.87 -17.93 -25.54
C ALA A 373 12.43 -16.75 -26.36
N LEU A 374 13.67 -16.34 -26.08
CA LEU A 374 14.38 -15.29 -26.83
C LEU A 374 14.62 -15.65 -28.30
N ASP A 375 14.89 -16.92 -28.61
CA ASP A 375 15.10 -17.40 -29.98
C ASP A 375 13.80 -17.39 -30.80
N LEU A 376 12.65 -17.59 -30.14
CA LEU A 376 11.33 -17.53 -30.77
C LEU A 376 10.74 -16.12 -30.81
N TRP A 377 11.20 -15.20 -29.96
CA TRP A 377 10.64 -13.86 -29.79
C TRP A 377 10.50 -13.04 -31.08
N PRO A 378 11.46 -13.06 -32.03
CA PRO A 378 11.32 -12.32 -33.29
C PRO A 378 10.07 -12.73 -34.11
N ARG A 379 9.58 -13.97 -33.96
CA ARG A 379 8.34 -14.42 -34.61
C ARG A 379 7.12 -13.72 -34.01
N LEU A 380 7.08 -13.55 -32.69
CA LEU A 380 6.00 -12.82 -32.00
C LEU A 380 6.06 -11.33 -32.35
N GLU A 381 7.25 -10.71 -32.35
CA GLU A 381 7.40 -9.31 -32.76
C GLU A 381 6.94 -9.05 -34.19
N SER A 382 7.12 -10.03 -35.09
CA SER A 382 6.67 -9.93 -36.48
C SER A 382 5.16 -9.71 -36.60
N THR A 383 4.38 -10.00 -35.56
CA THR A 383 2.93 -9.75 -35.56
C THR A 383 2.61 -8.26 -35.70
N GLY A 384 3.47 -7.39 -35.18
CA GLY A 384 3.24 -5.94 -35.07
C GLY A 384 2.27 -5.55 -33.96
N LEU A 385 1.74 -6.51 -33.20
CA LEU A 385 0.89 -6.26 -32.04
C LEU A 385 1.74 -5.75 -30.88
N ARG A 386 1.11 -5.02 -29.96
CA ARG A 386 1.76 -4.63 -28.70
C ARG A 386 1.98 -5.89 -27.86
N LEU A 387 3.23 -6.11 -27.43
CA LEU A 387 3.70 -7.44 -27.04
C LEU A 387 4.11 -7.50 -25.56
N GLY A 388 3.39 -8.32 -24.80
CA GLY A 388 3.69 -8.62 -23.40
C GLY A 388 4.74 -9.70 -23.26
N ALA A 389 5.60 -9.61 -22.24
CA ALA A 389 6.57 -10.63 -21.88
C ALA A 389 5.91 -12.02 -21.64
N PRO A 390 6.69 -13.10 -21.52
CA PRO A 390 6.18 -14.35 -20.98
C PRO A 390 5.74 -14.18 -19.51
N ALA A 391 4.57 -14.72 -19.14
CA ALA A 391 4.05 -14.67 -17.79
C ALA A 391 4.64 -15.82 -16.96
N VAL A 392 5.59 -15.54 -16.06
CA VAL A 392 6.20 -16.57 -15.21
C VAL A 392 5.27 -16.98 -14.07
N SER A 393 5.35 -18.23 -13.63
CA SER A 393 4.53 -18.76 -12.53
C SER A 393 4.87 -18.17 -11.17
N TYR A 394 6.14 -17.80 -10.94
CA TYR A 394 6.61 -17.12 -9.73
C TYR A 394 7.91 -16.34 -9.97
N GLY A 395 8.30 -15.51 -9.00
CA GLY A 395 9.64 -14.94 -8.92
C GLY A 395 10.03 -14.00 -10.07
N ALA A 396 9.05 -13.33 -10.70
CA ALA A 396 9.28 -12.35 -11.75
C ALA A 396 10.26 -11.24 -11.33
N ASP A 397 10.30 -10.89 -10.04
CA ASP A 397 11.15 -9.88 -9.41
C ASP A 397 12.55 -10.39 -9.03
N THR A 398 12.80 -11.70 -9.12
CA THR A 398 14.03 -12.32 -8.58
C THR A 398 15.24 -12.07 -9.49
N PRO A 399 16.33 -11.45 -9.00
CA PRO A 399 17.59 -11.34 -9.75
C PRO A 399 18.14 -12.71 -10.15
N GLY A 400 18.49 -12.87 -11.42
CA GLY A 400 18.90 -14.15 -12.00
C GLY A 400 17.75 -15.14 -12.23
N GLY A 401 16.51 -14.78 -11.93
CA GLY A 401 15.30 -15.58 -12.21
C GLY A 401 14.98 -15.69 -13.70
N TRP A 402 13.95 -16.48 -14.04
CA TRP A 402 13.59 -16.74 -15.44
C TRP A 402 13.27 -15.47 -16.21
N LEU A 403 12.40 -14.61 -15.65
CA LEU A 403 12.02 -13.35 -16.28
C LEU A 403 13.21 -12.40 -16.38
N ASP A 404 14.06 -12.34 -15.36
CA ASP A 404 15.24 -11.49 -15.36
C ASP A 404 16.23 -11.85 -16.48
N GLN A 405 16.51 -13.16 -16.63
CA GLN A 405 17.35 -13.65 -17.73
C GLN A 405 16.74 -13.36 -19.10
N PHE A 406 15.42 -13.51 -19.24
CA PHE A 406 14.71 -13.17 -20.47
C PHE A 406 14.80 -11.67 -20.78
N MET A 407 14.48 -10.79 -19.82
CA MET A 407 14.48 -9.34 -20.01
C MET A 407 15.88 -8.80 -20.33
N GLN A 408 16.93 -9.30 -19.66
CA GLN A 408 18.32 -8.97 -19.99
C GLN A 408 18.71 -9.43 -21.39
N GLY A 409 18.34 -10.66 -21.75
CA GLY A 409 18.60 -11.20 -23.08
C GLY A 409 17.84 -10.46 -24.18
N ALA A 410 16.62 -10.01 -23.91
CA ALA A 410 15.81 -9.21 -24.81
C ALA A 410 16.45 -7.85 -25.06
N ALA A 411 16.86 -7.16 -23.99
CA ALA A 411 17.58 -5.89 -24.07
C ALA A 411 18.90 -6.02 -24.86
N GLN A 412 19.70 -7.07 -24.59
CA GLN A 412 20.96 -7.32 -25.31
C GLN A 412 20.76 -7.58 -26.81
N ARG A 413 19.62 -8.17 -27.19
CA ARG A 413 19.26 -8.47 -28.59
C ARG A 413 18.47 -7.35 -29.28
N GLY A 414 18.12 -6.29 -28.55
CA GLY A 414 17.28 -5.21 -29.06
C GLY A 414 15.84 -5.64 -29.39
N LEU A 415 15.32 -6.63 -28.67
CA LEU A 415 13.96 -7.16 -28.82
C LEU A 415 12.96 -6.27 -28.07
N ARG A 416 11.76 -6.06 -28.65
CA ARG A 416 10.67 -5.28 -28.04
C ARG A 416 9.89 -6.11 -27.03
N VAL A 417 9.71 -5.53 -25.85
CA VAL A 417 8.78 -5.98 -24.80
C VAL A 417 8.10 -4.72 -24.27
N GLU A 418 6.77 -4.67 -24.27
CA GLU A 418 6.02 -3.44 -24.00
C GLU A 418 5.21 -3.46 -22.71
N PHE A 419 4.98 -4.63 -22.14
CA PHE A 419 4.39 -4.82 -20.82
C PHE A 419 4.78 -6.18 -20.26
N ILE A 420 4.57 -6.39 -18.95
CA ILE A 420 4.88 -7.65 -18.26
C ILE A 420 3.60 -8.25 -17.69
N PRO A 421 3.12 -9.39 -18.22
CA PRO A 421 2.07 -10.16 -17.59
C PRO A 421 2.60 -10.93 -16.38
N LEU A 422 1.83 -10.96 -15.30
CA LEU A 422 2.15 -11.62 -14.03
C LEU A 422 1.05 -12.57 -13.59
N HIS A 423 1.47 -13.67 -12.97
CA HIS A 423 0.60 -14.60 -12.24
C HIS A 423 0.88 -14.49 -10.74
N TRP A 424 -0.18 -14.55 -9.92
CA TRP A 424 -0.03 -14.60 -8.47
C TRP A 424 -1.19 -15.35 -7.80
N TYR A 425 -0.85 -16.32 -6.95
CA TYR A 425 -1.83 -17.06 -6.17
C TYR A 425 -1.48 -17.01 -4.68
N GLY A 426 -2.34 -16.37 -3.90
CA GLY A 426 -2.14 -16.16 -2.47
C GLY A 426 -2.48 -17.40 -1.66
N GLY A 427 -1.52 -17.88 -0.85
CA GLY A 427 -1.76 -18.94 0.13
C GLY A 427 -2.28 -18.43 1.48
N ASP A 428 -2.05 -17.17 1.81
CA ASP A 428 -2.71 -16.49 2.92
C ASP A 428 -4.08 -15.98 2.45
N PHE A 429 -5.15 -16.40 3.13
CA PHE A 429 -6.52 -15.97 2.82
C PHE A 429 -7.01 -14.86 3.74
N GLY A 430 -6.12 -14.36 4.61
CA GLY A 430 -6.38 -13.25 5.50
C GLY A 430 -6.44 -11.91 4.75
N PRO A 431 -6.79 -10.84 5.48
CA PRO A 431 -7.00 -9.51 4.92
C PRO A 431 -5.72 -8.86 4.34
N ASP A 432 -4.54 -9.43 4.60
CA ASP A 432 -3.26 -8.93 4.08
C ASP A 432 -2.91 -9.46 2.67
N ALA A 433 -3.64 -10.46 2.17
CA ALA A 433 -3.39 -11.04 0.85
C ALA A 433 -3.33 -10.00 -0.29
N PRO A 434 -4.16 -8.93 -0.33
CA PRO A 434 -4.03 -7.86 -1.32
C PRO A 434 -2.70 -7.10 -1.23
N ASN A 435 -2.15 -6.91 -0.03
CA ASN A 435 -0.85 -6.24 0.16
C ASN A 435 0.29 -7.14 -0.31
N GLN A 436 0.20 -8.45 -0.07
CA GLN A 436 1.19 -9.42 -0.56
C GLN A 436 1.21 -9.46 -2.09
N LEU A 437 0.03 -9.45 -2.73
CA LEU A 437 -0.11 -9.31 -4.18
C LEU A 437 0.48 -7.97 -4.67
N ARG A 438 0.07 -6.86 -4.05
CA ARG A 438 0.55 -5.51 -4.39
C ARG A 438 2.08 -5.44 -4.35
N GLY A 439 2.68 -5.95 -3.27
CA GLY A 439 4.14 -5.97 -3.10
C GLY A 439 4.85 -6.79 -4.17
N TYR A 440 4.27 -7.92 -4.62
CA TYR A 440 4.85 -8.69 -5.74
C TYR A 440 4.80 -7.89 -7.05
N ILE A 441 3.64 -7.32 -7.39
CA ILE A 441 3.47 -6.48 -8.59
C ILE A 441 4.47 -5.32 -8.59
N GLN A 442 4.62 -4.64 -7.45
CA GLN A 442 5.55 -3.53 -7.25
C GLN A 442 6.99 -3.90 -7.55
N ARG A 443 7.50 -4.97 -6.91
CA ARG A 443 8.89 -5.38 -7.10
C ARG A 443 9.21 -5.75 -8.54
N VAL A 444 8.23 -6.28 -9.29
CA VAL A 444 8.39 -6.52 -10.74
C VAL A 444 8.42 -5.19 -11.50
N HIS A 445 7.45 -4.31 -11.28
CA HIS A 445 7.40 -3.02 -11.95
C HIS A 445 8.67 -2.20 -11.69
N ASP A 446 9.13 -2.13 -10.45
CA ASP A 446 10.33 -1.37 -10.06
C ASP A 446 11.60 -1.95 -10.68
N ARG A 447 11.63 -3.26 -10.95
CA ARG A 447 12.76 -3.93 -11.57
C ARG A 447 12.88 -3.64 -13.07
N TYR A 448 11.76 -3.59 -13.79
CA TYR A 448 11.78 -3.55 -15.26
C TYR A 448 11.21 -2.26 -15.86
N HIS A 449 10.53 -1.43 -15.06
CA HIS A 449 9.90 -0.16 -15.45
C HIS A 449 8.99 -0.28 -16.69
N LEU A 450 8.29 -1.41 -16.80
CA LEU A 450 7.30 -1.66 -17.85
C LEU A 450 5.89 -1.77 -17.23
N PRO A 451 4.84 -1.35 -17.96
CA PRO A 451 3.46 -1.55 -17.53
C PRO A 451 3.18 -3.00 -17.16
N ILE A 452 2.35 -3.21 -16.15
CA ILE A 452 2.01 -4.55 -15.64
C ILE A 452 0.62 -4.95 -16.10
N TRP A 453 0.49 -6.21 -16.50
CA TRP A 453 -0.80 -6.89 -16.62
C TRP A 453 -0.84 -8.03 -15.60
N LEU A 454 -1.85 -8.09 -14.74
CA LEU A 454 -2.03 -9.24 -13.85
C LEU A 454 -2.95 -10.26 -14.53
N THR A 455 -2.37 -11.13 -15.36
CA THR A 455 -3.15 -12.00 -16.27
C THR A 455 -3.79 -13.20 -15.59
N GLU A 456 -3.26 -13.62 -14.44
CA GLU A 456 -3.93 -14.58 -13.57
C GLU A 456 -3.71 -14.21 -12.11
N TYR A 457 -4.79 -14.16 -11.33
CA TYR A 457 -4.67 -14.09 -9.89
C TYR A 457 -5.89 -14.64 -9.15
N GLY A 458 -5.65 -15.06 -7.91
CA GLY A 458 -6.67 -15.50 -6.97
C GLY A 458 -6.07 -15.96 -5.65
N LEU A 459 -6.93 -16.46 -4.76
CA LEU A 459 -6.49 -17.12 -3.53
C LEU A 459 -6.49 -18.64 -3.76
N THR A 460 -5.32 -19.26 -3.74
CA THR A 460 -5.15 -20.71 -3.79
C THR A 460 -3.81 -21.06 -3.17
N ASP A 461 -3.83 -21.95 -2.19
CA ASP A 461 -2.64 -22.43 -1.50
C ASP A 461 -2.17 -23.73 -2.16
N PHE A 462 -1.27 -23.57 -3.14
CA PHE A 462 -0.63 -24.68 -3.86
C PHE A 462 0.47 -25.39 -3.07
N ALA A 463 0.84 -24.91 -1.88
CA ALA A 463 1.79 -25.62 -1.01
C ALA A 463 1.16 -26.87 -0.36
N GLN A 464 -0.17 -26.97 -0.39
CA GLN A 464 -0.93 -28.11 0.11
C GLN A 464 -1.23 -29.12 -1.00
N ASN A 465 -1.39 -30.40 -0.63
CA ASN A 465 -1.83 -31.45 -1.55
C ASN A 465 -2.98 -32.28 -0.92
N PRO A 466 -4.23 -32.13 -1.40
CA PRO A 466 -4.65 -31.28 -2.52
C PRO A 466 -4.54 -29.76 -2.20
N PRO A 467 -4.52 -28.88 -3.23
CA PRO A 467 -4.54 -27.44 -3.01
C PRO A 467 -5.69 -27.00 -2.12
N ARG A 468 -5.44 -26.03 -1.25
CA ARG A 468 -6.46 -25.45 -0.37
C ARG A 468 -7.04 -24.20 -1.02
N TYR A 469 -8.36 -24.04 -0.90
CA TYR A 469 -9.14 -22.95 -1.49
C TYR A 469 -9.82 -22.11 -0.40
N PRO A 470 -10.05 -20.81 -0.65
CA PRO A 470 -10.75 -19.93 0.29
C PRO A 470 -12.21 -20.33 0.46
N SER A 471 -12.83 -19.86 1.53
CA SER A 471 -14.29 -19.76 1.61
C SER A 471 -14.81 -18.69 0.63
N GLN A 472 -16.09 -18.75 0.28
CA GLN A 472 -16.71 -17.72 -0.59
C GLN A 472 -16.61 -16.31 -0.01
N GLN A 473 -16.57 -16.17 1.32
CA GLN A 473 -16.44 -14.87 1.97
C GLN A 473 -15.02 -14.32 1.80
N GLU A 474 -13.99 -15.10 2.15
CA GLU A 474 -12.58 -14.73 1.98
C GLU A 474 -12.26 -14.39 0.51
N GLU A 475 -12.79 -15.17 -0.44
CA GLU A 475 -12.65 -14.90 -1.87
C GLU A 475 -13.30 -13.57 -2.28
N SER A 476 -14.53 -13.30 -1.81
CA SER A 476 -15.23 -12.05 -2.14
C SER A 476 -14.63 -10.80 -1.48
N ASP A 477 -14.09 -10.94 -0.27
CA ASP A 477 -13.39 -9.87 0.45
C ASP A 477 -12.06 -9.56 -0.23
N PHE A 478 -11.33 -10.61 -0.63
CA PHE A 478 -10.12 -10.46 -1.42
C PHE A 478 -10.41 -9.83 -2.80
N ILE A 479 -11.45 -10.26 -3.51
CA ILE A 479 -11.85 -9.62 -4.77
C ILE A 479 -12.09 -8.12 -4.55
N THR A 480 -12.91 -7.76 -3.57
CA THR A 480 -13.28 -6.35 -3.32
C THR A 480 -12.07 -5.48 -3.00
N SER A 481 -11.14 -5.99 -2.20
CA SER A 481 -9.95 -5.27 -1.78
C SER A 481 -8.86 -5.26 -2.86
N SER A 482 -8.64 -6.37 -3.55
CA SER A 482 -7.66 -6.51 -4.62
C SER A 482 -8.04 -5.72 -5.86
N THR A 483 -9.30 -5.71 -6.31
CA THR A 483 -9.68 -4.91 -7.49
C THR A 483 -9.49 -3.42 -7.22
N ARG A 484 -9.94 -2.92 -6.05
CA ARG A 484 -9.69 -1.53 -5.64
C ARG A 484 -8.20 -1.21 -5.63
N MET A 485 -7.40 -2.09 -5.02
CA MET A 485 -5.96 -1.97 -5.03
C MET A 485 -5.40 -1.87 -6.46
N LEU A 486 -5.79 -2.77 -7.36
CA LEU A 486 -5.29 -2.83 -8.73
C LEU A 486 -5.74 -1.62 -9.57
N ASP A 487 -6.93 -1.08 -9.32
CA ASP A 487 -7.42 0.14 -9.94
C ASP A 487 -6.60 1.37 -9.52
N ASP A 488 -6.09 1.38 -8.28
CA ASP A 488 -5.21 2.44 -7.75
C ASP A 488 -3.77 2.34 -8.32
N LEU A 489 -3.35 1.19 -8.86
CA LEU A 489 -2.03 1.02 -9.47
C LEU A 489 -2.02 1.52 -10.94
N HIS A 490 -1.59 2.76 -11.22
CA HIS A 490 -1.54 3.35 -12.59
C HIS A 490 -0.77 2.50 -13.63
N TYR A 491 0.49 2.18 -13.38
CA TYR A 491 1.04 0.84 -13.31
C TYR A 491 0.43 -0.34 -14.05
N VAL A 492 -0.66 -0.81 -13.43
CA VAL A 492 -1.40 -2.00 -13.81
C VAL A 492 -2.43 -1.54 -14.82
N GLU A 493 -2.12 -1.80 -16.08
CA GLU A 493 -3.03 -1.45 -17.17
C GLU A 493 -4.24 -2.38 -17.19
N ARG A 494 -4.04 -3.65 -16.82
CA ARG A 494 -5.07 -4.68 -16.90
C ARG A 494 -4.89 -5.75 -15.83
N TYR A 495 -5.98 -6.34 -15.36
CA TYR A 495 -5.96 -7.51 -14.48
C TYR A 495 -7.09 -8.47 -14.82
N ALA A 496 -6.88 -9.77 -14.62
CA ALA A 496 -7.83 -10.82 -14.96
C ALA A 496 -7.91 -11.87 -13.84
N TRP A 497 -9.08 -11.99 -13.24
CA TRP A 497 -9.32 -13.03 -12.23
C TRP A 497 -9.15 -14.43 -12.84
N PHE A 498 -8.58 -15.34 -12.07
CA PHE A 498 -8.57 -16.77 -12.35
C PHE A 498 -9.68 -17.46 -11.53
N THR A 499 -10.87 -17.70 -12.08
CA THR A 499 -11.26 -17.64 -13.51
C THR A 499 -12.77 -17.36 -13.68
N LEU A 500 -13.28 -17.21 -14.90
CA LEU A 500 -14.70 -16.91 -15.12
C LEU A 500 -15.63 -18.04 -14.63
N SER A 501 -15.30 -19.31 -14.91
CA SER A 501 -16.21 -20.44 -14.68
C SER A 501 -15.75 -21.39 -13.59
N THR A 502 -16.67 -21.83 -12.74
CA THR A 502 -16.44 -22.88 -11.74
C THR A 502 -16.09 -24.24 -12.35
N GLN A 503 -16.37 -24.45 -13.64
CA GLN A 503 -15.93 -25.64 -14.38
C GLN A 503 -14.42 -25.65 -14.65
N THR A 504 -13.79 -24.46 -14.67
CA THR A 504 -12.33 -24.34 -14.86
C THR A 504 -11.60 -24.44 -13.52
N ALA A 505 -12.06 -23.74 -12.49
CA ALA A 505 -11.46 -23.78 -11.16
C ALA A 505 -12.49 -23.58 -10.04
N PRO A 506 -12.25 -24.10 -8.82
CA PRO A 506 -13.14 -23.85 -7.67
C PRO A 506 -13.35 -22.36 -7.34
N THR A 507 -12.38 -21.50 -7.67
CA THR A 507 -12.43 -20.03 -7.54
C THR A 507 -13.16 -19.34 -8.71
N GLY A 508 -13.94 -20.09 -9.49
CA GLY A 508 -14.68 -19.58 -10.63
C GLY A 508 -15.79 -18.60 -10.22
N LEU A 509 -15.96 -17.51 -10.96
CA LEU A 509 -16.94 -16.47 -10.67
C LEU A 509 -18.40 -16.86 -11.00
N TYR A 510 -18.59 -17.74 -11.99
CA TYR A 510 -19.90 -18.13 -12.54
C TYR A 510 -20.08 -19.64 -12.58
N ASP A 511 -21.28 -20.09 -12.22
CA ASP A 511 -21.79 -21.44 -12.52
C ASP A 511 -22.75 -21.33 -13.71
N GLY A 512 -22.27 -21.76 -14.88
CA GLY A 512 -22.90 -21.45 -16.17
C GLY A 512 -23.03 -19.93 -16.37
N VAL A 513 -24.27 -19.43 -16.39
CA VAL A 513 -24.59 -18.01 -16.55
C VAL A 513 -24.90 -17.30 -15.22
N THR A 514 -24.78 -17.99 -14.09
CA THR A 514 -25.17 -17.44 -12.78
C THR A 514 -23.95 -17.05 -11.96
N ALA A 515 -23.81 -15.76 -11.65
CA ALA A 515 -22.76 -15.25 -10.76
C ALA A 515 -22.94 -15.77 -9.32
N ASN A 516 -21.90 -16.37 -8.76
CA ASN A 516 -21.86 -16.72 -7.32
C ASN A 516 -21.53 -15.47 -6.47
N VAL A 517 -21.21 -15.65 -5.18
CA VAL A 517 -20.88 -14.50 -4.29
C VAL A 517 -19.66 -13.73 -4.81
N ALA A 518 -18.58 -14.44 -5.16
CA ALA A 518 -17.37 -13.87 -5.74
C ALA A 518 -17.64 -13.19 -7.09
N GLY A 519 -18.41 -13.82 -7.98
CA GLY A 519 -18.80 -13.24 -9.27
C GLY A 519 -19.60 -11.94 -9.14
N ARG A 520 -20.49 -11.85 -8.15
CA ARG A 520 -21.21 -10.59 -7.87
C ARG A 520 -20.29 -9.50 -7.31
N ALA A 521 -19.33 -9.85 -6.47
CA ALA A 521 -18.33 -8.91 -5.98
C ALA A 521 -17.46 -8.39 -7.13
N TYR A 522 -16.97 -9.28 -8.00
CA TYR A 522 -16.16 -8.91 -9.17
C TYR A 522 -16.92 -8.05 -10.18
N ARG A 523 -18.21 -8.36 -10.39
CA ARG A 523 -19.11 -7.54 -11.22
C ARG A 523 -19.31 -6.13 -10.65
N ALA A 524 -19.36 -5.99 -9.31
CA ALA A 524 -19.57 -4.71 -8.64
C ALA A 524 -18.31 -3.84 -8.53
N ALA A 525 -17.11 -4.43 -8.65
CA ALA A 525 -15.86 -3.67 -8.74
C ALA A 525 -15.86 -2.75 -9.97
N SER A 526 -15.39 -1.51 -9.81
CA SER A 526 -15.56 -0.42 -10.80
C SER A 526 -14.35 -0.20 -11.68
#